data_AF-A0A0L7QW74-F1
#
_entry.id   AF-A0A0L7QW74-F1
#
_cell.length_a   1.000
_cell.length_b   1.000
_cell.length_c   1.000
_cell.angle_alpha   90.00
_cell.angle_beta   90.00
_cell.angle_gamma   90.00
#
_symmetry.space_group_name_H-M   'P 1'
#
loop_
_entity.id
_entity.type
_entity.pdbx_description
1 polymer ?
#
loop_
_entity_poly.entity_id
_entity_poly.type
_entity_poly.pdbx_seq_one_letter_code
_entity_poly.pdbx_strand_id
1 'polypeptide(L)'
;MNALLLGVVVLISNFIPMGMPQTVPPSKCVMQGLFPIDDGTCQNYYMCIFDGAKFAPYGLKCAGTTLFDPSLKYCTSDYFCTQIIHDSSSTSISWPKVYPLPDTKCQKYYFCFTNGVTTTRYNLTCPNSLLFNPDKQKCVLPTAYSCPPVV
;
A
#
# COMPACT_ATOMS: atom_id res chain seq x y z
N MET A 1 15.40 -32.94 54.46
CA MET A 1 13.97 -32.63 54.21
C MET A 1 13.93 -31.73 52.98
N ASN A 2 13.37 -32.04 51.80
CA ASN A 2 12.47 -33.11 51.34
C ASN A 2 12.72 -33.32 49.83
N ALA A 3 12.37 -34.51 49.32
CA ALA A 3 12.83 -35.07 48.05
C ALA A 3 11.82 -34.95 46.89
N LEU A 4 12.38 -34.97 45.65
CA LEU A 4 11.92 -35.57 44.38
C LEU A 4 10.50 -35.32 43.82
N LEU A 5 10.45 -34.88 42.55
CA LEU A 5 9.69 -35.46 41.40
C LEU A 5 10.05 -34.65 40.12
N LEU A 6 11.08 -35.02 39.35
CA LEU A 6 11.12 -35.98 38.22
C LEU A 6 10.43 -35.52 36.91
N GLY A 7 11.19 -35.55 35.81
CA GLY A 7 10.72 -35.60 34.40
C GLY A 7 11.04 -34.34 33.60
N VAL A 8 12.24 -34.14 33.01
CA VAL A 8 12.76 -34.77 31.78
C VAL A 8 11.73 -34.81 30.64
N VAL A 9 11.92 -33.88 29.69
CA VAL A 9 11.65 -33.96 28.24
C VAL A 9 10.18 -34.15 27.83
N VAL A 10 9.58 -33.04 27.40
CA VAL A 10 8.62 -33.03 26.30
C VAL A 10 9.16 -32.05 25.25
N LEU A 11 10.21 -32.50 24.56
CA LEU A 11 10.50 -32.09 23.18
C LEU A 11 9.40 -32.70 22.31
N ILE A 12 8.29 -31.99 22.11
CA ILE A 12 7.42 -32.22 20.97
C ILE A 12 6.89 -30.88 20.46
N SER A 13 7.50 -30.51 19.33
CA SER A 13 6.83 -30.08 18.10
C SER A 13 5.97 -28.81 18.12
N ASN A 14 6.47 -27.84 17.36
CA ASN A 14 5.70 -26.84 16.61
C ASN A 14 4.96 -25.79 17.45
N PHE A 15 5.73 -24.93 18.13
CA PHE A 15 5.25 -23.55 18.28
C PHE A 15 5.34 -22.90 16.91
N ILE A 16 4.19 -22.84 16.26
CA ILE A 16 3.86 -22.10 15.04
C ILE A 16 4.76 -20.85 14.97
N PRO A 17 5.44 -20.56 13.84
CA PRO A 17 6.25 -19.36 13.74
C PRO A 17 5.37 -18.17 14.07
N MET A 18 5.51 -17.61 15.27
CA MET A 18 4.94 -16.32 15.60
C MET A 18 5.63 -15.37 14.62
N GLY A 19 4.85 -14.91 13.64
CA GLY A 19 5.35 -14.04 12.58
C GLY A 19 6.07 -12.84 13.20
N MET A 20 7.09 -12.36 12.49
CA MET A 20 7.83 -11.17 12.89
C MET A 20 6.83 -10.03 13.18
N PRO A 21 6.97 -9.30 14.31
CA PRO A 21 6.19 -8.10 14.55
C PRO A 21 6.45 -7.09 13.43
N GLN A 22 5.52 -6.94 12.50
CA GLN A 22 5.58 -5.84 11.56
C GLN A 22 5.15 -4.56 12.29
N THR A 23 5.93 -3.50 12.14
CA THR A 23 5.67 -2.18 12.74
C THR A 23 4.51 -1.51 12.00
N VAL A 24 3.28 -1.84 12.39
CA VAL A 24 2.08 -1.18 11.86
C VAL A 24 1.83 0.08 12.69
N PRO A 25 1.77 1.27 12.06
CA PRO A 25 1.48 2.50 12.79
C PRO A 25 0.13 2.40 13.54
N PRO A 26 0.04 2.81 14.82
CA PRO A 26 -1.21 2.78 15.58
C PRO A 26 -2.36 3.54 14.89
N SER A 27 -2.03 4.60 14.13
CA SER A 27 -2.98 5.41 13.37
C SER A 27 -3.72 4.65 12.28
N LYS A 28 -3.27 3.45 11.90
CA LYS A 28 -3.98 2.59 10.93
C LYS A 28 -5.22 1.91 11.54
N CYS A 29 -5.31 1.78 12.86
CA CYS A 29 -6.46 1.17 13.51
C CYS A 29 -7.48 2.19 13.98
N VAL A 30 -8.58 2.32 13.22
CA VAL A 30 -9.75 3.14 13.60
C VAL A 30 -10.94 2.30 14.08
N MET A 31 -10.95 1.00 13.76
CA MET A 31 -11.96 0.04 14.19
C MET A 31 -11.36 -1.35 14.35
N GLN A 32 -12.06 -2.24 15.06
CA GLN A 32 -11.68 -3.65 15.18
C GLN A 32 -11.87 -4.39 13.86
N GLY A 33 -10.91 -5.23 13.47
CA GLY A 33 -11.01 -6.01 12.23
C GLY A 33 -9.67 -6.43 11.65
N LEU A 34 -9.74 -7.00 10.45
CA LEU A 34 -8.60 -7.50 9.66
C LEU A 34 -8.47 -6.69 8.37
N PHE A 35 -7.26 -6.20 8.11
CA PHE A 35 -6.98 -5.24 7.05
C PHE A 35 -5.69 -5.60 6.31
N PRO A 36 -5.62 -5.40 4.98
CA PRO A 36 -4.41 -5.70 4.22
C PRO A 36 -3.28 -4.71 4.55
N ILE A 37 -2.02 -5.16 4.45
CA ILE A 37 -0.85 -4.28 4.39
C ILE A 37 -0.53 -4.07 2.92
N ASP A 38 -0.47 -2.81 2.48
CA ASP A 38 -0.17 -2.44 1.10
C ASP A 38 1.34 -2.48 0.82
N ASP A 39 1.90 -3.68 0.77
CA ASP A 39 3.30 -3.95 0.42
C ASP A 39 3.46 -4.65 -0.94
N GLY A 40 2.35 -4.84 -1.65
CA GLY A 40 2.23 -5.52 -2.95
C GLY A 40 2.55 -7.01 -2.94
N THR A 41 2.80 -7.60 -1.78
CA THR A 41 2.86 -9.06 -1.64
C THR A 41 1.48 -9.65 -1.40
N CYS A 42 0.54 -8.86 -0.87
CA CYS A 42 -0.76 -9.31 -0.35
C CYS A 42 -0.70 -10.46 0.68
N GLN A 43 0.50 -10.82 1.15
CA GLN A 43 0.68 -11.86 2.17
C GLN A 43 0.60 -11.26 3.57
N ASN A 44 0.93 -9.98 3.70
CA ASN A 44 0.96 -9.31 4.98
C ASN A 44 -0.35 -8.56 5.22
N TYR A 45 -0.86 -8.68 6.43
CA TYR A 45 -2.09 -8.05 6.87
C TYR A 45 -1.94 -7.67 8.34
N TYR A 46 -2.87 -6.90 8.88
CA TYR A 46 -2.88 -6.58 10.30
C TYR A 46 -4.27 -6.73 10.88
N MET A 47 -4.29 -7.08 12.17
CA MET A 47 -5.49 -7.15 12.97
C MET A 47 -5.51 -5.97 13.93
N CYS A 48 -6.63 -5.27 14.01
CA CYS A 48 -6.90 -4.25 15.01
C CYS A 48 -7.75 -4.86 16.12
N ILE A 49 -7.28 -4.82 17.36
CA ILE A 49 -8.03 -5.28 18.55
C ILE A 49 -8.26 -4.09 19.49
N PHE A 50 -9.45 -3.94 20.05
CA PHE A 50 -9.71 -2.96 21.11
C PHE A 50 -9.21 -3.48 22.46
N ASP A 51 -8.30 -2.76 23.11
CA ASP A 51 -7.71 -3.13 24.41
C ASP A 51 -8.48 -2.58 25.62
N GLY A 52 -9.61 -1.90 25.39
CA GLY A 52 -10.38 -1.19 26.41
C GLY A 52 -10.14 0.33 26.42
N ALA A 53 -9.08 0.82 25.77
CA ALA A 53 -8.79 2.24 25.64
C ALA A 53 -8.62 2.69 24.17
N LYS A 54 -7.97 1.87 23.35
CA LYS A 54 -7.65 2.16 21.95
C LYS A 54 -7.61 0.89 21.10
N PHE A 55 -7.57 1.06 19.79
CA PHE A 55 -7.29 -0.06 18.90
C PHE A 55 -5.77 -0.25 18.74
N ALA A 56 -5.29 -1.45 19.03
CA ALA A 56 -3.90 -1.85 18.85
C ALA A 56 -3.75 -2.68 17.55
N PRO A 57 -2.82 -2.33 16.65
CA PRO A 57 -2.52 -3.13 15.47
C PRO A 57 -1.57 -4.29 15.80
N TYR A 58 -1.80 -5.43 15.15
CA TYR A 58 -0.95 -6.60 15.18
C TYR A 58 -0.67 -7.06 13.76
N GLY A 59 0.58 -6.91 13.30
CA GLY A 59 1.02 -7.37 11.98
C GLY A 59 1.09 -8.89 11.90
N LEU A 60 0.58 -9.45 10.81
CA LEU A 60 0.42 -10.88 10.56
C LEU A 60 0.81 -11.19 9.12
N LYS A 61 1.21 -12.43 8.86
CA LYS A 61 1.54 -12.94 7.54
C LYS A 61 0.77 -14.22 7.25
N CYS A 62 0.19 -14.32 6.05
CA CYS A 62 -0.48 -15.53 5.59
C CYS A 62 0.48 -16.73 5.52
N ALA A 63 -0.04 -17.92 5.76
CA ALA A 63 0.75 -19.15 5.74
C ALA A 63 1.00 -19.63 4.29
N GLY A 64 2.19 -20.20 4.06
CA GLY A 64 2.58 -20.75 2.77
C GLY A 64 2.54 -19.70 1.65
N THR A 65 1.81 -19.99 0.58
CA THR A 65 1.62 -19.11 -0.59
C THR A 65 0.22 -18.48 -0.65
N THR A 66 -0.56 -18.58 0.45
CA THR A 66 -1.90 -17.98 0.49
C THR A 66 -1.81 -16.46 0.63
N LEU A 67 -2.81 -15.76 0.11
CA LEU A 67 -2.88 -14.31 0.09
C LEU A 67 -4.09 -13.84 0.89
N PHE A 68 -3.96 -12.72 1.59
CA PHE A 68 -5.04 -12.16 2.39
C PHE A 68 -6.09 -11.54 1.46
N ASP A 69 -7.31 -12.07 1.46
CA ASP A 69 -8.45 -11.50 0.75
C ASP A 69 -9.13 -10.44 1.65
N PRO A 70 -9.08 -9.14 1.30
CA PRO A 70 -9.69 -8.09 2.12
C PRO A 70 -11.22 -8.15 2.17
N SER A 71 -11.88 -8.82 1.23
CA SER A 71 -13.34 -8.99 1.18
C SER A 71 -13.77 -10.11 2.11
N LEU A 72 -13.03 -11.22 2.09
CA LEU A 72 -13.34 -12.40 2.88
C LEU A 72 -12.73 -12.37 4.30
N LYS A 73 -11.74 -11.51 4.54
CA LYS A 73 -11.03 -11.33 5.82
C LYS A 73 -10.23 -12.56 6.27
N TYR A 74 -9.77 -13.39 5.34
CA TYR A 74 -8.88 -14.51 5.63
C TYR A 74 -7.91 -14.79 4.47
N CYS A 75 -6.89 -15.60 4.73
CA CYS A 75 -5.90 -16.00 3.74
C CYS A 75 -6.41 -17.16 2.87
N THR A 76 -6.39 -17.00 1.55
CA THR A 76 -6.86 -18.01 0.59
C THR A 76 -5.88 -18.15 -0.59
N SER A 77 -5.91 -19.29 -1.27
CA SER A 77 -5.19 -19.50 -2.54
C SER A 77 -5.87 -18.85 -3.73
N ASP A 78 -7.16 -18.54 -3.60
CA ASP A 78 -8.01 -18.15 -4.73
C ASP A 78 -8.05 -16.63 -4.94
N TYR A 79 -7.38 -15.89 -4.05
CA TYR A 79 -7.29 -14.44 -4.14
C TYR A 79 -6.19 -14.03 -5.13
N PHE A 80 -6.54 -13.11 -6.02
CA PHE A 80 -5.57 -12.49 -6.94
C PHE A 80 -5.12 -11.15 -6.34
N CYS A 81 -3.82 -11.00 -6.07
CA CYS A 81 -3.27 -9.76 -5.51
C CYS A 81 -3.45 -8.59 -6.47
N THR A 82 -4.18 -7.56 -6.05
CA THR A 82 -4.42 -6.35 -6.84
C THR A 82 -3.62 -5.15 -6.36
N GLN A 83 -2.79 -5.32 -5.32
CA GLN A 83 -1.95 -4.24 -4.80
C GLN A 83 -0.86 -3.87 -5.80
N ILE A 84 -0.67 -2.58 -5.99
CA ILE A 84 0.44 -2.01 -6.75
C ILE A 84 1.45 -1.50 -5.71
N ILE A 85 2.70 -1.98 -5.75
CA ILE A 85 3.75 -1.47 -4.88
C ILE A 85 3.98 0.00 -5.21
N HIS A 86 3.50 0.89 -4.33
CA HIS A 86 4.02 2.24 -4.24
C HIS A 86 5.36 2.16 -3.53
N ASP A 87 6.40 1.90 -4.32
CA ASP A 87 7.76 1.71 -3.83
C ASP A 87 8.20 2.94 -3.04
N SER A 88 8.32 2.76 -1.73
CA SER A 88 8.83 3.77 -0.81
C SER A 88 10.36 3.67 -0.64
N SER A 89 11.05 2.88 -1.47
CA SER A 89 12.46 2.51 -1.31
C SER A 89 13.31 2.63 -2.58
N SER A 90 12.78 3.13 -3.71
CA SER A 90 13.64 3.67 -4.77
C SER A 90 13.82 5.16 -4.55
N THR A 91 15.06 5.62 -4.66
CA THR A 91 15.46 7.03 -4.79
C THR A 91 14.95 7.68 -6.09
N SER A 92 13.74 7.34 -6.54
CA SER A 92 12.95 8.15 -7.44
C SER A 92 11.70 8.56 -6.67
N ILE A 93 11.62 9.84 -6.31
CA ILE A 93 10.43 10.48 -5.77
C ILE A 93 9.23 9.94 -6.56
N SER A 94 8.37 9.13 -5.92
CA SER A 94 7.11 8.67 -6.49
C SER A 94 6.19 9.89 -6.58
N TRP A 95 6.41 10.72 -7.59
CA TRP A 95 5.51 11.81 -7.94
C TRP A 95 4.14 11.20 -8.27
N PRO A 96 3.04 11.82 -7.81
CA PRO A 96 1.71 11.34 -8.15
C PRO A 96 1.60 11.25 -9.68
N LYS A 97 1.02 10.15 -10.19
CA LYS A 97 0.81 9.97 -11.63
C LYS A 97 -0.01 11.15 -12.16
N VAL A 98 0.48 11.74 -13.24
CA VAL A 98 0.01 12.99 -13.81
C VAL A 98 -0.70 12.71 -15.14
N TYR A 99 -1.83 13.36 -15.36
CA TYR A 99 -2.69 13.12 -16.52
C TYR A 99 -2.90 14.41 -17.32
N PRO A 100 -2.97 14.33 -18.66
CA PRO A 100 -3.24 15.49 -19.48
C PRO A 100 -4.66 16.00 -19.23
N LEU A 101 -4.83 17.32 -19.27
CA LEU A 101 -6.13 17.97 -19.38
C LEU A 101 -6.41 18.29 -20.85
N PRO A 102 -7.69 18.22 -21.30
CA PRO A 102 -8.08 18.71 -22.62
C PRO A 102 -7.75 20.21 -22.71
N ASP A 103 -6.78 20.54 -23.56
CA ASP A 103 -6.32 21.91 -23.78
C ASP A 103 -5.71 21.99 -25.19
N THR A 104 -6.08 23.01 -25.95
CA THR A 104 -5.60 23.20 -27.33
C THR A 104 -4.10 23.46 -27.42
N LYS A 105 -3.47 23.79 -26.28
CA LYS A 105 -2.03 24.04 -26.18
C LYS A 105 -1.29 22.89 -25.48
N CYS A 106 -1.96 21.83 -25.03
CA CYS A 106 -1.36 20.73 -24.25
C CYS A 106 -0.53 21.20 -23.04
N GLN A 107 -0.85 22.35 -22.43
CA GLN A 107 -0.07 22.87 -21.31
C GLN A 107 -0.64 22.45 -19.96
N LYS A 108 -1.89 22.03 -19.93
CA LYS A 108 -2.61 21.72 -18.70
C LYS A 108 -2.53 20.23 -18.39
N TYR A 109 -2.38 19.93 -17.12
CA TYR A 109 -2.35 18.57 -16.61
C TYR A 109 -2.92 18.55 -15.20
N TYR A 110 -3.15 17.37 -14.65
CA TYR A 110 -3.62 17.23 -13.29
C TYR A 110 -3.05 16.00 -12.61
N PHE A 111 -3.05 16.01 -11.29
CA PHE A 111 -2.82 14.81 -10.49
C PHE A 111 -3.91 14.70 -9.42
N CYS A 112 -4.12 13.49 -8.92
CA CYS A 112 -5.02 13.24 -7.79
C CYS A 112 -4.17 12.92 -6.55
N PHE A 113 -4.58 13.48 -5.42
CA PHE A 113 -3.98 13.19 -4.12
C PHE A 113 -5.06 12.67 -3.18
N THR A 114 -4.78 11.56 -2.51
CA THR A 114 -5.72 10.92 -1.59
C THR A 114 -5.19 11.03 -0.18
N ASN A 115 -5.89 11.77 0.68
CA ASN A 115 -5.53 11.89 2.10
C ASN A 115 -6.31 10.87 2.95
N GLY A 116 -6.17 9.58 2.60
CA GLY A 116 -6.79 8.44 3.31
C GLY A 116 -8.31 8.31 3.25
N VAL A 117 -9.05 9.39 2.98
CA VAL A 117 -10.52 9.42 2.93
C VAL A 117 -11.02 10.16 1.69
N THR A 118 -10.43 11.32 1.41
CA THR A 118 -10.83 12.18 0.30
C THR A 118 -9.77 12.18 -0.79
N THR A 119 -10.22 11.98 -2.03
CA THR A 119 -9.39 12.15 -3.24
C THR A 119 -9.63 13.55 -3.81
N THR A 120 -8.60 14.39 -3.80
CA THR A 120 -8.66 15.76 -4.35
C THR A 120 -7.86 15.84 -5.64
N ARG A 121 -8.46 16.43 -6.67
CA ARG A 121 -7.83 16.70 -7.97
C ARG A 121 -7.16 18.06 -7.97
N TYR A 122 -5.89 18.10 -8.36
CA TYR A 122 -5.11 19.32 -8.51
C TYR A 122 -4.80 19.55 -9.99
N ASN A 123 -5.32 20.64 -10.54
CA ASN A 123 -5.05 21.05 -11.91
C ASN A 123 -3.85 22.00 -11.93
N LEU A 124 -2.91 21.73 -12.82
CA LEU A 124 -1.67 22.46 -12.99
C LEU A 124 -1.47 22.83 -14.46
N THR A 125 -0.61 23.82 -14.68
CA THR A 125 -0.19 24.27 -16.00
C THR A 125 1.31 24.21 -16.07
N CYS A 126 1.86 23.73 -17.18
CA CYS A 126 3.30 23.76 -17.42
C CYS A 126 3.83 25.20 -17.37
N PRO A 127 5.01 25.42 -16.79
CA PRO A 127 5.60 26.74 -16.78
C PRO A 127 6.00 27.17 -18.20
N ASN A 128 5.93 28.48 -18.46
CA ASN A 128 6.27 29.08 -19.76
C ASN A 128 5.44 28.49 -20.93
N SER A 129 6.11 28.22 -22.05
CA SER A 129 5.53 27.61 -23.26
C SER A 129 5.75 26.10 -23.35
N LEU A 130 6.10 25.42 -22.26
CA LEU A 130 6.33 23.97 -22.25
C LEU A 130 5.02 23.20 -22.43
N LEU A 131 5.13 22.02 -23.03
CA LEU A 131 4.01 21.12 -23.30
C LEU A 131 4.06 19.91 -22.37
N PHE A 132 2.93 19.50 -21.82
CA PHE A 132 2.87 18.30 -21.00
C PHE A 132 2.89 17.06 -21.91
N ASN A 133 3.92 16.22 -21.75
CA ASN A 133 4.04 14.94 -22.42
C ASN A 133 3.50 13.82 -21.49
N PRO A 134 2.37 13.17 -21.82
CA PRO A 134 1.77 12.14 -20.97
C PRO A 134 2.60 10.86 -20.89
N ASP A 135 3.38 10.51 -21.92
CA ASP A 135 4.22 9.30 -21.93
C ASP A 135 5.45 9.47 -21.02
N LYS A 136 5.96 10.70 -20.92
CA LYS A 136 7.12 11.05 -20.09
C LYS A 136 6.73 11.63 -18.74
N GLN A 137 5.43 11.85 -18.50
CA GLN A 137 4.88 12.38 -17.24
C GLN A 137 5.52 13.71 -16.81
N LYS A 138 5.88 14.59 -17.77
CA LYS A 138 6.56 15.86 -17.48
C LYS A 138 6.33 16.91 -18.55
N CYS A 139 6.55 18.17 -18.18
CA CYS A 139 6.61 19.29 -19.12
C CYS A 139 7.91 19.21 -19.94
N VAL A 140 7.79 19.24 -21.26
CA VAL A 140 8.90 19.16 -22.21
C VAL A 140 8.83 20.32 -23.21
N LEU A 141 9.93 20.55 -23.95
CA LEU A 141 9.96 21.54 -25.02
C LEU A 141 9.02 21.15 -26.17
N PRO A 142 8.48 22.12 -26.94
CA PRO A 142 7.64 21.85 -28.12
C PRO A 142 8.30 20.97 -29.19
N THR A 143 9.64 20.89 -29.22
CA THR A 143 10.39 20.01 -30.13
C THR A 143 10.33 18.53 -29.71
N ALA A 144 10.00 18.25 -28.44
CA ALA A 144 10.02 16.90 -27.86
C ALA A 144 8.62 16.28 -27.71
N TYR A 145 7.56 17.03 -28.03
CA TYR A 145 6.18 16.54 -28.01
C TYR A 145 5.31 17.35 -28.95
N SER A 146 4.53 16.67 -29.80
CA SER A 146 3.56 17.31 -30.69
C SER A 146 2.17 17.22 -30.07
N CYS A 147 1.53 18.36 -29.84
CA CYS A 147 0.19 18.41 -29.26
C CYS A 147 -0.83 17.87 -30.26
N PRO A 148 -1.57 16.78 -29.93
CA PRO A 148 -2.58 16.25 -30.83
C PRO A 148 -3.71 17.27 -31.04
N PRO A 149 -4.31 17.33 -32.24
CA PRO A 149 -5.51 18.12 -32.44
C PRO A 149 -6.62 17.60 -31.52
N VAL A 150 -7.28 18.52 -30.81
CA VAL A 150 -8.46 18.20 -30.01
C VAL A 150 -9.59 17.89 -30.99
N VAL A 151 -10.02 16.63 -31.02
CA VAL A 151 -11.14 16.16 -31.86
C VAL A 151 -12.46 16.40 -31.16
#